data_AF-A0A9J7NBI0-F1
#
_entry.id   AF-A0A9J7NBI0-F1
#
_cell.length_a   1.000
_cell.length_b   1.000
_cell.length_c   1.000
_cell.angle_alpha   90.00
_cell.angle_beta   90.00
_cell.angle_gamma   90.00
#
_symmetry.space_group_name_H-M   'P 1'
#
loop_
_entity.id
_entity.type
_entity.pdbx_description
1 polymer ?
#
loop_
_entity_poly.entity_id
_entity_poly.type
_entity_poly.pdbx_seq_one_letter_code
_entity_poly.pdbx_strand_id
1 'polypeptide(L)'
;MPPSGKAVKKAGKARPAGDKKRGRRRKRRETFGVYIYKVLKQVHPDTGVSSKAMGIMNSFVNDIFERIAAEASRLANYNKRSTIGSREIQTAVRLLLPGELAKHAVSEGTKAVTKYTSSK
;
A
#
# COMPACT_ATOMS: atom_id res chain seq x y z
N MET A 1 -50.54 -21.00 -54.35
CA MET A 1 -50.21 -19.70 -54.99
C MET A 1 -51.53 -18.98 -55.25
N PRO A 2 -51.73 -17.67 -55.04
CA PRO A 2 -50.87 -16.50 -54.69
C PRO A 2 -51.38 -15.85 -53.35
N PRO A 3 -51.27 -14.53 -52.99
CA PRO A 3 -50.62 -13.36 -53.60
C PRO A 3 -49.82 -12.41 -52.65
N SER A 4 -49.15 -11.45 -53.30
CA SER A 4 -48.40 -10.30 -52.77
C SER A 4 -49.24 -9.27 -51.97
N GLY A 5 -48.61 -8.63 -50.98
CA GLY A 5 -49.14 -7.46 -50.27
C GLY A 5 -48.03 -6.44 -49.91
N LYS A 6 -48.30 -5.15 -50.16
CA LYS A 6 -47.41 -3.99 -50.01
C LYS A 6 -47.29 -3.47 -48.55
N ALA A 7 -46.26 -2.64 -48.34
CA ALA A 7 -46.03 -1.66 -47.25
C ALA A 7 -45.45 -2.25 -45.93
N VAL A 8 -44.54 -1.63 -45.18
CA VAL A 8 -44.42 -0.23 -44.74
C VAL A 8 -42.95 0.06 -44.37
N LYS A 9 -42.43 1.24 -44.76
CA LYS A 9 -41.16 1.80 -44.26
C LYS A 9 -41.25 2.03 -42.74
N LYS A 10 -40.53 1.24 -41.93
CA LYS A 10 -40.31 1.59 -40.51
C LYS A 10 -39.04 2.43 -40.38
N ALA A 11 -39.24 3.72 -40.10
CA ALA A 11 -38.22 4.61 -39.61
C ALA A 11 -37.61 4.02 -38.32
N GLY A 12 -36.39 3.49 -38.42
CA GLY A 12 -35.62 3.01 -37.29
C GLY A 12 -35.18 4.19 -36.43
N LYS A 13 -35.79 4.30 -35.25
CA LYS A 13 -35.38 5.17 -34.14
C LYS A 13 -33.85 5.31 -34.06
N ALA A 14 -33.36 6.54 -34.18
CA ALA A 14 -32.01 6.91 -33.81
C ALA A 14 -31.76 6.44 -32.36
N ARG A 15 -30.74 5.60 -32.18
CA ARG A 15 -30.25 5.25 -30.83
C ARG A 15 -29.59 6.51 -30.27
N PRO A 16 -29.96 7.00 -29.08
CA PRO A 16 -29.20 8.07 -28.46
C PRO A 16 -27.79 7.55 -28.20
N ALA A 17 -26.79 8.30 -28.65
CA ALA A 17 -25.39 8.07 -28.33
C ALA A 17 -25.25 8.09 -26.80
N GLY A 18 -25.13 6.88 -26.24
CA GLY A 18 -24.95 6.66 -24.81
C GLY A 18 -23.61 7.20 -24.37
N ASP A 19 -23.68 8.39 -23.79
CA ASP A 19 -22.62 9.09 -23.07
C ASP A 19 -22.01 8.19 -21.96
N LYS A 20 -20.68 8.23 -21.85
CA LYS A 20 -19.85 7.85 -20.69
C LYS A 20 -20.02 6.44 -20.07
N LYS A 21 -19.12 5.54 -20.48
CA LYS A 21 -18.26 4.82 -19.51
C LYS A 21 -16.79 5.04 -19.85
N ARG A 22 -16.32 6.27 -19.64
CA ARG A 22 -14.89 6.52 -19.41
C ARG A 22 -14.56 5.69 -18.18
N GLY A 23 -13.96 4.51 -18.38
CA GLY A 23 -13.60 3.58 -17.31
C GLY A 23 -12.95 4.39 -16.21
N ARG A 24 -13.61 4.47 -15.05
CA ARG A 24 -13.12 5.22 -13.89
C ARG A 24 -11.75 4.65 -13.58
N ARG A 25 -10.69 5.34 -14.03
CA ARG A 25 -9.30 4.99 -13.74
C ARG A 25 -9.26 4.80 -12.24
N ARG A 26 -9.15 3.54 -11.81
CA ARG A 26 -9.19 3.19 -10.40
C ARG A 26 -7.99 3.92 -9.81
N LYS A 27 -8.24 4.97 -9.01
CA LYS A 27 -7.18 5.77 -8.40
C LYS A 27 -6.30 4.76 -7.68
N ARG A 28 -5.05 4.60 -8.13
CA ARG A 28 -4.14 3.59 -7.60
C ARG A 28 -4.00 3.89 -6.11
N ARG A 29 -4.58 3.04 -5.27
CA ARG A 29 -4.30 3.08 -3.82
C ARG A 29 -2.89 2.54 -3.66
N GLU A 30 -1.99 3.37 -3.18
CA GLU A 30 -0.69 2.90 -2.72
C GLU A 30 -0.95 1.99 -1.52
N THR A 31 -0.46 0.76 -1.63
CA THR A 31 -0.60 -0.28 -0.60
C THR A 31 0.70 -1.03 -0.52
N PHE A 32 0.96 -1.63 0.64
CA PHE A 32 2.14 -2.44 0.87
C PHE A 32 1.99 -3.89 0.38
N GLY A 33 0.87 -4.24 -0.28
CA GLY A 33 0.51 -5.62 -0.59
C GLY A 33 1.55 -6.42 -1.37
N VAL A 34 2.24 -5.79 -2.34
CA VAL A 34 3.32 -6.44 -3.09
C VAL A 34 4.50 -6.79 -2.18
N TYR A 35 4.86 -5.91 -1.25
CA TYR A 35 5.99 -6.13 -0.34
C TYR A 35 5.63 -7.14 0.75
N ILE A 36 4.41 -7.08 1.28
CA ILE A 36 3.89 -8.07 2.24
C ILE A 36 3.92 -9.47 1.62
N TYR A 37 3.49 -9.61 0.36
CA TYR A 37 3.55 -10.89 -0.35
C TYR A 37 4.99 -11.37 -0.57
N LYS A 38 5.92 -10.48 -0.94
CA LYS A 38 7.34 -10.83 -1.10
C LYS A 38 7.95 -11.36 0.20
N VAL A 39 7.69 -10.69 1.33
CA VAL A 39 8.15 -11.13 2.65
C VAL A 39 7.50 -12.47 3.02
N LEU A 40 6.20 -12.64 2.79
CA LEU A 40 5.51 -13.91 3.03
C LEU A 40 6.18 -15.07 2.28
N LYS A 41 6.52 -14.90 1.01
CA LYS A 41 7.17 -15.96 0.21
C LYS A 41 8.62 -16.22 0.61
N GLN A 42 9.30 -15.27 1.25
CA GLN A 42 10.63 -15.50 1.82
C GLN A 42 10.56 -16.38 3.08
N VAL A 43 9.51 -16.27 3.89
CA VAL A 43 9.36 -17.07 5.13
C VAL A 43 8.58 -18.37 4.91
N HIS A 44 7.58 -18.37 4.03
CA HIS A 44 6.70 -19.50 3.74
C HIS A 44 6.36 -19.57 2.23
N PRO A 45 7.19 -20.26 1.42
CA PRO A 45 7.02 -20.32 -0.04
C PRO A 45 5.68 -20.90 -0.51
N ASP A 46 5.13 -21.89 0.21
CA ASP A 46 3.94 -22.63 -0.22
C ASP A 46 2.63 -22.07 0.39
N THR A 47 2.71 -21.08 1.27
CA THR A 47 1.54 -20.51 1.95
C THR A 47 0.94 -19.34 1.16
N GLY A 48 -0.39 -19.29 1.10
CA GLY A 48 -1.15 -18.17 0.54
C GLY A 48 -1.71 -17.25 1.62
N VAL A 49 -2.12 -16.04 1.25
CA VAL A 49 -2.79 -15.08 2.13
C VAL A 49 -4.07 -14.58 1.49
N SER A 50 -5.17 -14.54 2.26
CA SER A 50 -6.46 -14.07 1.77
C SER A 50 -6.46 -12.55 1.57
N SER A 51 -7.38 -12.04 0.74
CA SER A 51 -7.54 -10.60 0.52
C SER A 51 -7.88 -9.83 1.80
N LYS A 52 -8.68 -10.42 2.69
CA LYS A 52 -9.03 -9.86 3.99
C LYS A 52 -7.79 -9.77 4.89
N ALA A 53 -7.00 -10.84 4.98
CA ALA A 53 -5.77 -10.85 5.76
C ALA A 53 -4.73 -9.87 5.20
N MET A 54 -4.62 -9.75 3.88
CA MET A 54 -3.78 -8.74 3.24
C MET A 54 -4.20 -7.31 3.61
N GLY A 55 -5.51 -7.04 3.71
CA GLY A 55 -6.04 -5.77 4.19
C GLY A 55 -5.62 -5.45 5.63
N ILE A 56 -5.72 -6.44 6.53
CA ILE A 56 -5.29 -6.30 7.92
C ILE A 56 -3.78 -6.01 7.99
N MET A 57 -2.96 -6.77 7.26
CA MET A 57 -1.51 -6.56 7.23
C MET A 57 -1.13 -5.18 6.68
N ASN A 58 -1.81 -4.71 5.63
CA ASN A 58 -1.57 -3.36 5.11
C ASN A 58 -1.90 -2.29 6.15
N SER A 59 -3.02 -2.42 6.86
CA SER A 59 -3.37 -1.49 7.94
C SER A 59 -2.38 -1.54 9.10
N PHE A 60 -1.90 -2.73 9.46
CA PHE A 60 -0.86 -2.90 10.49
C PHE A 60 0.43 -2.15 10.14
N VAL A 61 0.89 -2.27 8.89
CA VAL A 61 2.09 -1.53 8.44
C VAL A 61 1.89 -0.02 8.54
N ASN A 62 0.71 0.49 8.17
CA ASN A 62 0.42 1.93 8.27
C ASN A 62 0.36 2.40 9.72
N ASP A 63 -0.29 1.64 10.62
CA ASP A 63 -0.38 1.98 12.04
C ASP A 63 1.01 2.07 12.69
N ILE A 64 1.88 1.07 12.44
CA ILE A 64 3.25 1.10 12.96
C ILE A 64 4.07 2.24 12.33
N PHE A 65 3.93 2.50 11.03
CA PHE A 65 4.60 3.60 10.36
C PHE A 65 4.23 4.96 10.97
N GLU A 66 2.93 5.22 11.14
CA GLU A 66 2.44 6.47 11.72
C GLU A 66 2.91 6.65 13.16
N ARG A 67 2.88 5.59 13.98
CA ARG A 67 3.40 5.62 15.36
C ARG A 67 4.88 5.98 15.41
N ILE A 68 5.71 5.31 14.59
CA ILE A 68 7.17 5.58 14.55
C ILE A 68 7.43 7.01 14.06
N ALA A 69 6.76 7.45 12.99
CA ALA A 69 6.93 8.78 12.44
C ALA A 69 6.52 9.88 13.42
N ALA A 70 5.39 9.70 14.11
CA ALA A 70 4.90 10.63 15.11
C ALA A 70 5.89 10.74 16.29
N GLU A 71 6.40 9.62 16.78
CA GLU A 71 7.34 9.61 17.89
C GLU A 71 8.71 10.18 17.50
N ALA A 72 9.21 9.85 16.30
CA ALA A 72 10.44 10.43 15.78
C ALA A 72 10.33 11.94 15.55
N SER A 73 9.17 12.43 15.12
CA SER A 73 8.88 13.86 15.01
C SER A 73 8.91 14.56 16.37
N ARG A 74 8.30 13.97 17.41
CA ARG A 74 8.39 14.48 18.78
C ARG A 74 9.84 14.54 19.26
N LEU A 75 10.63 13.50 19.03
CA LEU A 75 12.04 13.45 19.41
C LEU A 75 12.89 14.50 18.69
N ALA A 76 12.65 14.75 17.40
CA ALA A 76 13.32 15.81 16.66
C ALA A 76 12.98 17.19 17.24
N ASN A 77 11.70 17.43 17.54
CA ASN A 77 11.23 18.69 18.14
C ASN A 77 11.80 18.92 19.54
N TYR A 78 11.87 17.89 20.40
CA TYR A 78 12.49 18.00 21.72
C TYR A 78 13.98 18.38 21.64
N ASN A 79 14.68 17.87 20.64
CA ASN A 79 16.08 18.19 20.37
C ASN A 79 16.26 19.49 19.56
N LYS A 80 15.18 20.25 19.29
CA LYS A 80 15.17 21.48 18.49
C LYS A 80 15.77 21.29 17.08
N ARG A 81 15.55 20.12 16.49
CA ARG A 81 15.99 19.78 15.12
C ARG A 81 14.80 19.80 14.16
N SER A 82 15.00 20.39 12.98
CA SER A 82 13.99 20.40 11.90
C SER A 82 14.08 19.18 10.98
N THR A 83 14.99 18.24 11.25
CA THR A 83 15.23 17.06 10.43
C THR A 83 15.15 15.80 11.28
N ILE A 84 14.37 14.82 10.82
CA ILE A 84 14.32 13.48 11.41
C ILE A 84 15.45 12.65 10.81
N GLY A 85 16.42 12.25 11.63
CA GLY A 85 17.51 11.38 11.24
C GLY A 85 17.26 9.91 11.61
N SER A 86 18.21 9.05 11.24
CA SER A 86 18.17 7.62 11.61
C SER A 86 18.20 7.40 13.12
N ARG A 87 18.81 8.31 13.89
CA ARG A 87 18.86 8.26 15.36
C ARG A 87 17.49 8.47 16.00
N GLU A 88 16.71 9.44 15.50
CA GLU A 88 15.36 9.69 15.98
C GLU A 88 14.43 8.50 15.68
N ILE A 89 14.54 7.90 14.49
CA ILE A 89 13.82 6.67 14.13
C ILE A 89 14.22 5.49 15.04
N GLN A 90 15.52 5.27 15.26
CA GLN A 90 16.01 4.19 16.11
C GLN A 90 15.51 4.33 17.55
N THR A 91 15.49 5.55 18.07
CA THR A 91 15.00 5.83 19.43
C THR A 91 13.49 5.64 19.52
N ALA A 92 12.72 6.13 18.53
CA ALA A 92 11.28 5.91 18.44
C ALA A 92 10.92 4.41 18.44
N VAL A 93 11.65 3.59 17.68
CA VAL A 93 11.44 2.13 17.65
C VAL A 93 11.64 1.49 19.03
N ARG A 94 12.65 1.94 19.79
CA ARG A 94 12.92 1.43 21.15
C ARG A 94 11.83 1.84 22.15
N LEU A 95 11.17 2.97 21.94
CA LEU A 95 10.07 3.43 22.80
C LEU A 95 8.75 2.69 22.48
N LEU A 96 8.53 2.37 21.20
CA LEU A 96 7.26 1.78 20.74
C LEU A 96 7.21 0.26 20.84
N LEU A 97 8.35 -0.43 20.69
CA LEU A 97 8.41 -1.88 20.70
C LEU A 97 8.95 -2.42 22.04
N PRO A 98 8.37 -3.51 22.58
CA PRO A 98 8.84 -4.09 23.82
C PRO A 98 10.05 -5.01 23.63
N GLY A 99 10.97 -5.01 24.61
CA GLY A 99 11.97 -6.06 24.84
C GLY A 99 12.75 -6.51 23.59
N GLU A 100 12.70 -7.82 23.31
CA GLU A 100 13.42 -8.44 22.18
C GLU A 100 12.98 -7.91 20.80
N LEU A 101 11.72 -7.50 20.64
CA LEU A 101 11.25 -6.93 19.36
C LEU A 101 11.98 -5.64 19.02
N ALA A 102 12.22 -4.77 20.00
CA ALA A 102 13.00 -3.56 19.80
C ALA A 102 14.44 -3.87 19.42
N LYS A 103 15.07 -4.87 20.06
CA LYS A 103 16.45 -5.27 19.76
C LYS A 103 16.59 -5.75 18.31
N HIS A 104 15.71 -6.64 17.87
CA HIS A 104 15.71 -7.13 16.49
C HIS A 104 15.40 -6.02 15.48
N ALA A 105 14.37 -5.21 15.71
CA ALA A 105 14.00 -4.12 14.81
C ALA A 105 15.15 -3.10 14.65
N VAL A 106 15.82 -2.75 15.74
CA VAL A 106 16.98 -1.85 15.70
C VAL A 106 18.15 -2.49 14.94
N SER A 107 18.46 -3.76 15.20
CA SER A 107 19.51 -4.50 14.49
C SER A 107 19.26 -4.51 12.98
N GLU A 108 18.06 -4.87 12.54
CA GLU A 108 17.70 -4.90 11.11
C GLU A 108 17.74 -3.49 10.49
N GLY A 109 17.28 -2.47 11.22
CA GLY A 109 17.37 -1.07 10.78
C GLY A 109 18.82 -0.62 10.56
N THR A 110 19.72 -0.91 11.51
CA THR A 110 21.14 -0.56 11.38
C THR A 110 21.80 -1.27 10.21
N LYS A 111 21.57 -2.58 10.04
CA LYS A 111 22.08 -3.35 8.89
C LYS A 111 21.65 -2.74 7.56
N ALA A 112 20.37 -2.36 7.44
CA ALA A 112 19.84 -1.76 6.23
C ALA A 112 20.50 -0.42 5.90
N VAL A 113 20.70 0.44 6.90
CA VAL A 113 21.40 1.74 6.73
C VAL A 113 22.85 1.52 6.31
N THR A 114 23.58 0.63 6.98
CA THR A 114 24.98 0.32 6.63
C THR A 114 25.08 -0.20 5.19
N LYS A 115 24.24 -1.15 4.81
CA LYS A 115 24.21 -1.68 3.43
C LYS A 115 23.94 -0.58 2.40
N TYR A 116 23.00 0.31 2.68
CA TYR A 116 22.68 1.43 1.79
C TYR A 116 23.87 2.38 1.63
N THR A 117 24.55 2.72 2.72
CA THR A 117 25.73 3.61 2.67
C THR A 117 26.92 2.99 1.94
N SER A 118 27.10 1.67 2.01
CA SER A 118 28.21 0.95 1.34
C SER A 118 27.95 0.62 -0.13
N SER A 119 26.68 0.68 -0.59
CA SER A 119 26.32 0.36 -1.98
C SER A 119 26.38 1.59 -2.91
N LYS A 120 26.95 2.69 -2.42
CA LYS A 120 27.13 3.94 -3.16
C LYS A 120 28.58 4.09 -3.58
#